data_AF-A0AAE9JK57-F1
#
_entry.id   AF-A0AAE9JK57-F1
#
_cell.length_a   1.000
_cell.length_b   1.000
_cell.length_c   1.000
_cell.angle_alpha   90.00
_cell.angle_beta   90.00
_cell.angle_gamma   90.00
#
_symmetry.space_group_name_H-M   'P 1'
#
loop_
_entity.id
_entity.type
_entity.pdbx_description
1 polymer ?
#
loop_
_entity_poly.entity_id
_entity_poly.type
_entity_poly.pdbx_seq_one_letter_code
_entity_poly.pdbx_strand_id
1 'polypeptide(L)'
;MNLIFNTLLITGLIACCEAACNTCACTGHPDLFTKETVAGFEQTLMNLTFIEVKTVRIVDCKLELECDFGGEEWDFGEKIDFYPNYDGVNDLATSLEALVCVGGSTWQAQDTVNDNTPRFTEVKNIGCYGAKNNLPF
;
A
#
# COMPACT_ATOMS: atom_id res chain seq x y z
N MET A 1 35.79 19.31 7.34
CA MET A 1 35.72 17.88 6.97
C MET A 1 34.70 17.21 7.89
N ASN A 2 33.40 17.36 7.60
CA ASN A 2 32.28 16.92 8.47
C ASN A 2 31.16 16.22 7.68
N LEU A 3 31.42 15.84 6.42
CA LEU A 3 30.38 15.38 5.48
C LEU A 3 30.29 13.86 5.32
N ILE A 4 31.13 13.08 6.00
CA ILE A 4 31.18 11.61 5.85
C ILE A 4 30.36 10.90 6.94
N PHE A 5 30.07 11.56 8.07
CA PHE A 5 29.38 10.91 9.20
C PHE A 5 27.85 10.86 9.09
N ASN A 6 27.22 11.73 8.29
CA ASN A 6 25.75 11.72 8.15
C ASN A 6 25.23 10.71 7.12
N THR A 7 26.01 10.36 6.10
CA THR A 7 25.61 9.37 5.08
C THR A 7 25.72 7.93 5.56
N LEU A 8 26.59 7.66 6.54
CA LEU A 8 26.72 6.34 7.19
C LEU A 8 25.56 6.02 8.14
N LEU A 9 24.93 7.03 8.74
CA LEU A 9 23.76 6.84 9.62
C LEU A 9 22.50 6.45 8.85
N ILE A 10 22.32 6.98 7.63
CA ILE A 10 21.14 6.71 6.80
C ILE A 10 21.23 5.32 6.14
N THR A 11 22.43 4.90 5.73
CA THR A 11 22.65 3.54 5.21
C THR A 11 22.58 2.46 6.29
N GLY A 12 22.85 2.81 7.55
CA GLY A 12 22.64 1.92 8.70
C GLY A 12 21.17 1.70 9.07
N LEU A 13 20.25 2.61 8.71
CA LEU A 13 18.82 2.47 8.99
C LEU A 13 18.13 1.49 8.02
N ILE A 14 18.53 1.50 6.74
CA ILE A 14 17.93 0.63 5.71
C ILE A 14 18.46 -0.81 5.82
N ALA A 15 19.74 -0.99 6.16
CA ALA A 15 20.31 -2.32 6.41
C ALA A 15 19.80 -2.97 7.72
N CYS A 16 19.23 -2.18 8.64
CA CYS A 16 18.57 -2.73 9.82
C CYS A 16 17.16 -3.26 9.53
N CYS A 17 16.53 -2.96 8.40
CA CYS A 17 15.16 -3.40 8.12
C CYS A 17 15.06 -4.92 7.89
N GLU A 18 16.02 -5.53 7.19
CA GLU A 18 16.03 -6.98 6.96
C GLU A 18 16.31 -7.77 8.26
N ALA A 19 17.14 -7.25 9.15
CA ALA A 19 17.42 -7.87 10.46
C ALA A 19 16.37 -7.54 11.53
N ALA A 20 15.72 -6.37 11.44
CA ALA A 20 14.61 -5.97 12.31
C ALA A 20 13.29 -6.63 11.94
N CYS A 21 13.18 -7.33 10.81
CA CYS A 21 11.98 -8.11 10.51
C CYS A 21 11.65 -9.16 11.59
N ASN A 22 12.68 -9.75 12.23
CA ASN A 22 12.47 -10.63 13.39
C ASN A 22 12.07 -9.88 14.68
N THR A 23 12.24 -8.56 14.74
CA THR A 23 11.94 -7.72 15.91
C THR A 23 10.70 -6.82 15.69
N CYS A 24 10.25 -6.67 14.44
CA CYS A 24 9.17 -5.79 13.99
C CYS A 24 8.10 -6.52 13.17
N ALA A 25 8.03 -7.86 13.20
CA ALA A 25 7.03 -8.62 12.48
C ALA A 25 5.62 -8.14 12.86
N CYS A 26 4.93 -7.47 11.94
CA CYS A 26 3.53 -7.12 12.11
C CYS A 26 2.75 -8.42 12.38
N THR A 27 2.04 -8.47 13.50
CA THR A 27 1.24 -9.66 13.85
C THR A 27 -0.15 -9.65 13.21
N GLY A 28 -0.49 -8.59 12.48
CA GLY A 28 -1.79 -8.40 11.84
C GLY A 28 -1.69 -7.53 10.59
N HIS A 29 -2.80 -7.47 9.86
CA HIS A 29 -2.95 -6.69 8.63
C HIS A 29 -3.99 -5.57 8.84
N PRO A 30 -3.98 -4.51 8.01
CA PRO A 30 -5.05 -3.52 7.98
C PRO A 30 -6.40 -4.16 7.61
N ASP A 31 -7.49 -3.43 7.78
CA ASP A 31 -8.81 -3.92 7.36
C ASP A 31 -8.85 -4.17 5.85
N LEU A 32 -9.75 -5.05 5.42
CA LEU A 32 -9.92 -5.33 4.00
C LEU A 32 -10.84 -4.30 3.36
N PHE A 33 -10.58 -3.98 2.08
CA PHE A 33 -11.56 -3.26 1.26
C PHE A 33 -12.91 -3.96 1.32
N THR A 34 -13.96 -3.17 1.43
CA THR A 34 -15.32 -3.62 1.21
C THR A 34 -15.82 -3.12 -0.14
N LYS A 35 -17.01 -3.57 -0.54
CA LYS A 35 -17.69 -3.04 -1.73
C LYS A 35 -17.89 -1.52 -1.62
N GLU A 36 -18.23 -1.06 -0.41
CA GLU A 36 -18.44 0.35 -0.10
C GLU A 36 -17.14 1.15 -0.18
N THR A 37 -16.02 0.56 0.27
CA THR A 37 -14.68 1.17 0.12
C THR A 37 -14.36 1.43 -1.35
N VAL A 38 -14.48 0.41 -2.20
CA VAL A 38 -14.15 0.53 -3.63
C VAL A 38 -15.14 1.44 -4.36
N ALA A 39 -16.43 1.40 -3.99
CA ALA A 39 -17.43 2.30 -4.56
C ALA A 39 -17.16 3.78 -4.22
N GLY A 40 -16.49 4.06 -3.10
CA GLY A 40 -16.13 5.41 -2.67
C GLY A 40 -14.88 5.99 -3.35
N PHE A 41 -14.10 5.18 -4.08
CA PHE A 41 -12.95 5.67 -4.83
C PHE A 41 -13.38 6.60 -5.98
N GLU A 42 -12.46 7.45 -6.45
CA GLU A 42 -12.73 8.30 -7.60
C GLU A 42 -12.87 7.46 -8.89
N GLN A 43 -14.05 7.50 -9.51
CA GLN A 43 -14.39 6.68 -10.70
C GLN A 43 -14.59 7.52 -11.97
N THR A 44 -14.05 8.75 -12.00
CA THR A 44 -14.28 9.73 -13.08
C THR A 44 -13.86 9.21 -14.46
N LEU A 45 -12.78 8.42 -14.53
CA LEU A 45 -12.23 7.88 -15.77
C LEU A 45 -12.32 6.34 -15.88
N MET A 46 -12.61 5.65 -14.78
CA MET A 46 -12.53 4.20 -14.68
C MET A 46 -13.70 3.63 -13.87
N ASN A 47 -14.20 2.47 -14.27
CA ASN A 47 -15.13 1.68 -13.48
C ASN A 47 -14.33 0.77 -12.56
N LEU A 48 -14.54 0.88 -11.25
CA LEU A 48 -13.83 0.08 -10.28
C LEU A 48 -14.75 -1.04 -9.77
N THR A 49 -14.32 -2.27 -10.00
CA THR A 49 -15.01 -3.47 -9.56
C THR A 49 -14.33 -4.00 -8.31
N PHE A 50 -15.07 -4.10 -7.21
CA PHE A 50 -14.58 -4.73 -5.99
C PHE A 50 -14.24 -6.20 -6.23
N ILE A 51 -13.06 -6.62 -5.75
CA ILE A 51 -12.61 -8.02 -5.81
C ILE A 51 -12.28 -8.48 -4.40
N GLU A 52 -12.91 -9.59 -4.01
CA GLU A 52 -12.77 -10.13 -2.67
C GLU A 52 -11.37 -10.72 -2.46
N VAL A 53 -10.72 -10.31 -1.37
CA VAL A 53 -9.47 -10.91 -0.91
C VAL A 53 -9.76 -12.28 -0.30
N LYS A 54 -9.19 -13.34 -0.86
CA LYS A 54 -9.36 -14.71 -0.38
C LYS A 54 -8.44 -15.05 0.77
N THR A 55 -7.23 -14.52 0.76
CA THR A 55 -6.23 -14.77 1.82
C THR A 55 -5.31 -13.57 1.95
N VAL A 56 -4.92 -13.28 3.19
CA VAL A 56 -3.87 -12.30 3.53
C VAL A 56 -2.74 -13.04 4.21
N ARG A 57 -1.51 -12.80 3.75
CA ARG A 57 -0.30 -13.34 4.37
C ARG A 57 0.69 -12.23 4.64
N ILE A 58 1.47 -12.40 5.69
CA ILE A 58 2.62 -11.56 6.00
C ILE A 58 3.85 -12.43 5.80
N VAL A 59 4.59 -12.17 4.72
CA VAL A 59 5.78 -12.94 4.33
C VAL A 59 6.94 -11.96 4.26
N ASP A 60 8.01 -12.21 5.02
CA ASP A 60 9.20 -11.34 5.05
C ASP A 60 8.86 -9.84 5.26
N CYS A 61 7.94 -9.56 6.19
CA CYS A 61 7.41 -8.22 6.49
C CYS A 61 6.70 -7.51 5.33
N LYS A 62 6.21 -8.26 4.34
CA LYS A 62 5.40 -7.75 3.24
C LYS A 62 3.99 -8.31 3.32
N LEU A 63 3.00 -7.51 2.92
CA LEU A 63 1.63 -7.96 2.77
C LEU A 63 1.46 -8.60 1.39
N GLU A 64 1.04 -9.86 1.39
CA GLU A 64 0.63 -10.58 0.19
C GLU A 64 -0.86 -10.86 0.26
N LEU A 65 -1.60 -10.45 -0.77
CA LEU A 65 -3.03 -10.66 -0.88
C LEU A 65 -3.28 -11.61 -2.04
N GLU A 66 -4.06 -12.65 -1.79
CA GLU A 66 -4.55 -13.56 -2.81
C GLU A 66 -5.96 -13.13 -3.21
N CYS A 67 -6.14 -12.78 -4.48
CA CYS A 67 -7.39 -12.28 -5.03
C CYS A 67 -7.73 -13.03 -6.32
N ASP A 68 -9.00 -13.35 -6.50
CA ASP A 68 -9.50 -14.02 -7.70
C ASP A 68 -10.10 -12.99 -8.65
N PHE A 69 -9.33 -12.60 -9.65
CA PHE A 69 -9.76 -11.66 -10.69
C PHE A 69 -10.63 -12.32 -11.77
N GLY A 70 -10.95 -13.61 -11.64
CA GLY A 70 -11.88 -14.33 -12.51
C GLY A 70 -11.39 -14.53 -13.94
N GLY A 71 -10.12 -14.24 -14.24
CA GLY A 71 -9.58 -14.24 -15.61
C GLY A 71 -10.19 -13.17 -16.51
N GLU A 72 -10.82 -12.14 -15.95
CA GLU A 72 -11.32 -11.00 -16.71
C GLU A 72 -10.15 -10.14 -17.23
N GLU A 73 -10.29 -9.60 -18.45
CA GLU A 73 -9.39 -8.55 -18.93
C GLU A 73 -9.76 -7.20 -18.29
N TRP A 74 -8.78 -6.57 -17.65
CA TRP A 74 -8.89 -5.27 -17.01
C TRP A 74 -8.10 -4.24 -17.82
N ASP A 75 -8.75 -3.17 -18.30
CA ASP A 75 -8.11 -2.15 -19.15
C ASP A 75 -6.90 -1.48 -18.47
N PHE A 76 -6.92 -1.38 -17.14
CA PHE A 76 -5.83 -0.82 -16.35
C PHE A 76 -5.09 -1.87 -15.49
N GLY A 77 -5.33 -3.15 -15.78
CA GLY A 77 -4.76 -4.28 -15.06
C GLY A 77 -5.46 -4.60 -13.72
N GLU A 78 -5.07 -5.74 -13.16
CA GLU A 78 -5.44 -6.20 -11.83
C GLU A 78 -4.77 -5.30 -10.78
N LYS A 79 -5.52 -4.89 -9.75
CA LYS A 79 -5.01 -4.00 -8.69
C LYS A 79 -5.05 -4.68 -7.34
N ILE A 80 -3.91 -4.64 -6.65
CA ILE A 80 -3.71 -5.08 -5.27
C ILE A 80 -3.03 -3.93 -4.55
N ASP A 81 -3.81 -3.16 -3.81
CA ASP A 81 -3.40 -1.85 -3.34
C ASP A 81 -3.90 -1.56 -1.92
N PHE A 82 -3.49 -0.41 -1.38
CA PHE A 82 -4.01 0.16 -0.15
C PHE A 82 -4.63 1.53 -0.39
N TYR A 83 -5.55 1.92 0.52
CA TYR A 83 -6.10 3.27 0.54
C TYR A 83 -5.52 4.07 1.71
N PRO A 84 -4.72 5.10 1.43
CA PRO A 84 -4.21 5.98 2.47
C PRO A 84 -5.31 6.96 2.94
N ASN A 85 -5.66 6.95 4.22
CA ASN A 85 -6.63 7.91 4.76
C ASN A 85 -5.92 9.21 5.19
N TYR A 86 -5.99 10.25 4.35
CA TYR A 86 -5.44 11.58 4.65
C TYR A 86 -6.31 12.72 4.13
N ASP A 87 -6.26 13.87 4.82
CA ASP A 87 -6.62 15.15 4.22
C ASP A 87 -5.60 15.55 3.14
N GLY A 88 -6.08 15.74 1.90
CA GLY A 88 -5.34 16.41 0.82
C GLY A 88 -4.41 15.53 -0.03
N VAL A 89 -4.52 14.21 0.04
CA VAL A 89 -3.80 13.27 -0.85
C VAL A 89 -4.76 12.78 -1.94
N ASN A 90 -4.29 12.74 -3.19
CA ASN A 90 -5.06 12.25 -4.34
C ASN A 90 -5.59 10.84 -4.06
N ASP A 91 -6.88 10.62 -4.36
CA ASP A 91 -7.70 9.43 -4.06
C ASP A 91 -7.31 8.13 -4.80
N LEU A 92 -6.03 7.96 -5.13
CA LEU A 92 -5.54 6.81 -5.87
C LEU A 92 -4.92 5.79 -4.93
N ALA A 93 -5.42 4.55 -5.04
CA ALA A 93 -4.82 3.41 -4.36
C ALA A 93 -3.37 3.21 -4.86
N THR A 94 -2.50 2.74 -3.96
CA THR A 94 -1.06 2.57 -4.21
C THR A 94 -0.63 1.13 -3.90
N SER A 95 0.44 0.66 -4.57
CA SER A 95 0.99 -0.68 -4.43
C SER A 95 1.37 -1.03 -2.99
N LEU A 96 1.01 -2.24 -2.55
CA LEU A 96 1.38 -2.77 -1.23
C LEU A 96 2.89 -2.81 -0.97
N GLU A 97 3.72 -2.80 -2.01
CA GLU A 97 5.18 -2.77 -1.87
C GLU A 97 5.69 -1.50 -1.17
N ALA A 98 4.90 -0.43 -1.17
CA ALA A 98 5.24 0.82 -0.49
C ALA A 98 4.94 0.80 1.03
N LEU A 99 4.44 -0.32 1.56
CA LEU A 99 4.07 -0.46 2.96
C LEU A 99 5.25 -0.93 3.81
N VAL A 100 5.41 -0.28 4.96
CA VAL A 100 6.35 -0.65 6.00
C VAL A 100 5.61 -0.94 7.30
N CYS A 101 5.97 -2.02 7.97
CA CYS A 101 5.48 -2.29 9.32
C CYS A 101 6.28 -1.47 10.33
N VAL A 102 5.58 -0.72 11.20
CA VAL A 102 6.17 0.10 12.25
C VAL A 102 5.63 -0.35 13.62
N GLY A 103 6.54 -0.57 14.56
CA GLY A 103 6.19 -0.91 15.95
C GLY A 103 5.53 -2.29 16.14
N GLY A 104 5.55 -3.17 15.13
CA GLY A 104 5.00 -4.52 15.19
C GLY A 104 3.47 -4.61 15.11
N SER A 105 2.77 -3.49 14.95
CA SER A 105 1.30 -3.46 14.93
C SER A 105 0.70 -2.59 13.83
N THR A 106 1.47 -1.70 13.21
CA THR A 106 0.91 -0.65 12.36
C THR A 106 1.60 -0.64 11.01
N TRP A 107 0.82 -0.78 9.94
CA TRP A 107 1.30 -0.62 8.57
C TRP A 107 1.26 0.84 8.19
N GLN A 108 2.35 1.34 7.61
CA GLN A 108 2.45 2.72 7.18
C GLN A 108 2.93 2.79 5.73
N ALA A 109 2.37 3.70 4.96
CA ALA A 109 2.87 4.06 3.65
C ALA A 109 3.81 5.25 3.79
N GLN A 110 4.97 5.18 3.12
CA GLN A 110 5.84 6.33 2.97
C GLN A 110 5.34 7.18 1.79
N ASP A 111 4.96 8.42 2.07
CA ASP A 111 4.60 9.40 1.07
C ASP A 111 5.62 10.55 1.03
N THR A 112 5.83 11.11 -0.15
CA THR A 112 6.68 12.28 -0.36
C THR A 112 5.79 13.49 -0.56
N VAL A 113 5.52 14.21 0.52
CA VAL A 113 4.79 15.49 0.43
C VAL A 113 5.76 16.57 -0.03
N ASN A 114 5.31 17.40 -0.98
CA ASN A 114 5.82 18.64 -1.62
C ASN A 114 7.22 19.22 -1.27
N ASP A 115 7.79 18.97 -0.09
CA ASP A 115 9.09 19.46 0.39
C ASP A 115 10.15 18.34 0.56
N ASN A 116 10.03 17.22 -0.15
CA ASN A 116 10.92 16.04 -0.05
C ASN A 116 11.04 15.46 1.37
N THR A 117 10.11 15.78 2.27
CA THR A 117 10.09 15.24 3.62
C THR A 117 9.27 13.96 3.62
N PRO A 118 9.86 12.79 3.93
CA PRO A 118 9.11 11.55 3.99
C PRO A 118 8.11 11.64 5.15
N ARG A 119 6.83 11.45 4.83
CA ARG A 119 5.76 11.30 5.82
C ARG A 119 5.33 9.84 5.81
N PHE A 120 5.30 9.23 6.98
CA PHE A 120 4.72 7.90 7.14
C PHE A 120 3.30 8.05 7.66
N THR A 121 2.34 7.32 7.11
CA THR A 121 1.00 7.28 7.71
C THR A 121 0.40 5.93 7.63
N GLU A 122 -0.37 5.69 8.67
CA GLU A 122 -1.10 4.48 8.88
C GLU A 122 -2.05 4.16 7.74
N VAL A 123 -1.89 2.95 7.24
CA VAL A 123 -2.79 2.34 6.27
C VAL A 123 -3.88 1.62 7.03
N LYS A 124 -5.12 2.01 6.74
CA LYS A 124 -6.31 1.47 7.40
C LYS A 124 -6.97 0.35 6.60
N ASN A 125 -6.92 0.44 5.27
CA ASN A 125 -7.55 -0.55 4.41
C ASN A 125 -6.62 -0.99 3.27
N ILE A 126 -6.64 -2.30 2.99
CA ILE A 126 -5.93 -2.97 1.88
C ILE A 126 -6.91 -3.83 1.10
N GLY A 127 -6.69 -4.06 -0.19
CA GLY A 127 -7.53 -4.99 -0.92
C GLY A 127 -7.29 -5.01 -2.41
N CYS A 128 -8.24 -5.62 -3.10
CA CYS A 128 -8.16 -5.83 -4.53
C CYS A 128 -9.34 -5.19 -5.25
N TYR A 129 -9.08 -4.70 -6.44
CA TYR A 129 -10.12 -4.23 -7.35
C TYR A 129 -9.67 -4.38 -8.80
N GLY A 130 -10.64 -4.47 -9.70
CA GLY A 130 -10.42 -4.42 -11.13
C GLY A 130 -10.81 -3.07 -11.69
N ALA A 131 -10.06 -2.54 -12.64
CA ALA A 131 -10.32 -1.24 -13.25
C ALA A 131 -10.55 -1.38 -14.77
N LYS A 132 -11.73 -0.93 -15.24
CA LYS A 132 -12.11 -0.87 -16.66
C LYS A 132 -12.28 0.58 -17.11
N ASN A 133 -12.04 0.85 -18.39
CA ASN A 133 -12.24 2.17 -18.96
C ASN A 133 -13.74 2.48 -19.01
N ASN A 134 -14.12 3.65 -18.49
CA ASN A 134 -15.50 4.11 -18.52
C ASN A 134 -15.83 4.92 -19.78
N LEU A 135 -14.84 5.20 -20.63
CA LEU A 135 -15.04 5.96 -21.86
C LEU A 135 -15.33 5.02 -23.05
N PRO A 136 -16.37 5.29 -23.85
CA PRO A 136 -16.55 4.58 -25.11
C PRO A 136 -15.39 4.95 -26.05
N PHE A 137 -14.66 3.93 -26.51
CA PHE A 137 -13.66 4.07 -27.58
C PHE A 137 -14.33 4.46 -28.91
#